data_AF-G1PBT0-F1
#
_entry.id   AF-G1PBT0-F1
#
_cell.length_a   1.000
_cell.length_b   1.000
_cell.length_c   1.000
_cell.angle_alpha   90.00
_cell.angle_beta   90.00
_cell.angle_gamma   90.00
#
_symmetry.space_group_name_H-M   'P 1'
#
loop_
_entity.id
_entity.type
_entity.pdbx_description
1 polymer ?
#
loop_
_entity_poly.entity_id
_entity_poly.type
_entity_poly.pdbx_seq_one_letter_code
_entity_poly.pdbx_strand_id
1 'polypeptide(L)'
;MSTAEAGVVFHRAQGRTLDAFPEEQKRDQKSPFYFIQGADPQFGLMKSWSTGDCDNGEDEWGQEICLTEQAIQAINKLNPKPRFFVLCGDRIHAMPG
;
A
#
# COMPACT_ATOMS: atom_id res chain seq x y z
N MET A 1 -1.61 -17.49 -34.18
CA MET A 1 -2.47 -17.25 -33.00
C MET A 1 -1.62 -16.51 -31.98
N SER A 2 -1.97 -15.27 -31.68
CA SER A 2 -1.21 -14.37 -30.81
C SER A 2 -1.60 -14.65 -29.36
N THR A 3 -0.64 -15.07 -28.54
CA THR A 3 -0.81 -15.22 -27.10
C THR A 3 -0.78 -13.82 -26.48
N ALA A 4 -1.91 -13.37 -25.97
CA ALA A 4 -2.02 -12.13 -25.22
C ALA A 4 -1.05 -12.17 -24.03
N GLU A 5 -0.18 -11.15 -23.94
CA GLU A 5 0.63 -10.95 -22.75
C GLU A 5 -0.30 -10.64 -21.58
N ALA A 6 -0.34 -11.54 -20.61
CA ALA A 6 -0.86 -11.24 -19.29
C ALA A 6 0.07 -10.17 -18.68
N GLY A 7 -0.31 -8.89 -18.84
CA GLY A 7 0.42 -7.77 -18.29
C GLY A 7 0.71 -8.03 -16.81
N VAL A 8 1.99 -7.98 -16.45
CA VAL A 8 2.44 -8.10 -15.07
C VAL A 8 1.79 -6.96 -14.28
N VAL A 9 0.71 -7.26 -13.54
CA VAL A 9 -0.09 -6.28 -12.79
C VAL A 9 0.73 -5.59 -11.69
N PHE A 10 1.87 -6.17 -11.29
CA PHE A 10 2.72 -5.67 -10.21
C PHE A 10 4.18 -5.55 -10.64
N HIS A 11 4.65 -4.33 -10.86
CA HIS A 11 6.08 -4.04 -10.98
C HIS A 11 6.75 -4.28 -9.62
N ARG A 12 7.61 -5.30 -9.53
CA ARG A 12 8.41 -5.60 -8.34
C ARG A 12 9.81 -5.02 -8.51
N ALA A 13 10.38 -4.50 -7.44
CA ALA A 13 11.77 -4.04 -7.47
C ALA A 13 12.73 -5.23 -7.72
N GLN A 14 13.67 -5.05 -8.66
CA GLN A 14 14.73 -5.99 -9.00
C GLN A 14 16.08 -5.27 -9.02
N GLY A 15 17.15 -5.93 -8.58
CA GLY A 15 18.49 -5.33 -8.63
C GLY A 15 18.62 -3.99 -7.88
N ARG A 16 17.82 -3.79 -6.81
CA ARG A 16 17.69 -2.53 -6.05
C ARG A 16 17.07 -1.36 -6.84
N THR A 17 16.40 -1.64 -7.95
CA THR A 17 15.71 -0.67 -8.81
C THR A 17 14.26 -1.08 -9.03
N LEU A 18 13.37 -0.13 -9.29
CA LEU A 18 11.99 -0.38 -9.68
C LEU A 18 11.72 0.36 -10.99
N ASP A 19 11.25 -0.36 -12.01
CA ASP A 19 11.07 0.15 -13.37
C ASP A 19 10.06 1.32 -13.47
N ALA A 20 9.21 1.47 -12.45
CA ALA A 20 8.34 2.64 -12.29
C ALA A 20 9.10 3.96 -12.09
N PHE A 21 10.42 3.92 -11.83
CA PHE A 21 11.27 5.09 -11.60
C PHE A 21 12.49 5.09 -12.56
N PRO A 22 12.32 5.56 -13.81
CA PRO A 22 13.43 5.66 -14.76
C PRO A 22 14.54 6.57 -14.23
N GLU A 23 15.80 6.13 -14.36
CA GLU A 23 17.00 6.84 -13.89
C GLU A 23 17.14 8.25 -14.48
N GLU A 24 16.62 8.45 -15.70
CA GLU A 24 16.72 9.69 -16.46
C GLU A 24 15.90 10.83 -15.81
N GLN A 25 14.82 10.50 -15.08
CA GLN A 25 14.01 11.47 -14.35
C GLN A 25 14.58 11.83 -12.96
N LYS A 26 15.57 11.08 -12.45
CA LYS A 26 16.11 11.27 -11.09
C LYS A 26 17.15 12.39 -10.99
N ARG A 27 17.85 12.72 -12.07
CA ARG A 27 18.97 13.69 -12.06
C ARG A 27 18.56 15.16 -12.05
N ASP A 28 17.36 15.50 -12.56
CA ASP A 28 16.96 16.91 -12.75
C ASP A 28 15.94 17.45 -11.73
N GLN A 29 15.47 16.64 -10.77
CA GLN A 29 14.47 17.11 -9.82
C GLN A 29 15.07 17.84 -8.61
N LYS A 30 15.44 19.10 -8.83
CA LYS A 30 15.80 20.06 -7.76
C LYS A 30 14.60 20.76 -7.11
N SER A 31 13.38 20.47 -7.57
CA SER A 31 12.17 21.05 -6.99
C SER A 31 11.79 20.33 -5.70
N PRO A 32 11.31 21.05 -4.65
CA PRO A 32 10.71 20.39 -3.50
C PRO A 32 9.57 19.48 -3.96
N PHE A 33 9.54 18.28 -3.40
CA PHE A 33 8.44 17.35 -3.55
C PHE A 33 7.92 16.98 -2.17
N TYR A 34 6.72 16.42 -2.13
CA TYR A 34 6.18 15.82 -0.92
C TYR A 34 5.70 14.41 -1.24
N PHE A 35 5.65 13.58 -0.20
CA PHE A 35 5.23 12.19 -0.26
C PHE A 35 4.39 11.90 0.99
N ILE A 36 3.72 10.76 0.99
CA ILE A 36 2.92 10.33 2.13
C ILE A 36 3.55 9.07 2.71
N GLN A 37 3.62 9.03 4.04
CA GLN A 37 3.99 7.84 4.80
C GLN A 37 2.76 7.33 5.52
N GLY A 38 2.30 6.14 5.15
CA GLY A 38 1.30 5.37 5.88
C GLY A 38 1.96 4.29 6.72
N ALA A 39 1.30 3.89 7.78
CA ALA A 39 1.71 2.78 8.63
C ALA A 39 0.47 2.12 9.25
N ASP A 40 0.65 0.92 9.76
CA ASP A 40 -0.29 0.24 10.65
C ASP A 40 -1.74 0.10 10.14
N PRO A 41 -2.00 -0.36 8.89
CA PRO A 41 -3.38 -0.65 8.52
C PRO A 41 -3.97 -1.83 9.31
N GLN A 42 -3.12 -2.67 9.93
CA GLN A 42 -3.46 -3.65 10.98
C GLN A 42 -4.76 -4.43 10.73
N PHE A 43 -4.88 -5.03 9.55
CA PHE A 43 -6.08 -5.78 9.15
C PHE A 43 -6.40 -6.89 10.15
N GLY A 44 -7.59 -6.87 10.73
CA GLY A 44 -8.04 -7.79 11.79
C GLY A 44 -8.01 -7.19 13.20
N LEU A 45 -7.36 -6.04 13.40
CA LEU A 45 -7.30 -5.40 14.72
C LEU A 45 -8.66 -4.87 15.17
N MET A 46 -9.46 -4.32 14.25
CA MET A 46 -10.73 -3.69 14.64
C MET A 46 -11.71 -4.72 15.19
N LYS A 47 -11.78 -5.90 14.57
CA LYS A 47 -12.54 -7.04 15.09
C LYS A 47 -12.03 -7.45 16.46
N SER A 48 -10.74 -7.74 16.56
CA SER A 48 -10.07 -8.17 17.81
C SER A 48 -10.39 -7.23 18.98
N TRP A 49 -10.31 -5.92 18.73
CA TRP A 49 -10.66 -4.89 19.70
C TRP A 49 -12.15 -4.86 20.04
N SER A 50 -13.04 -4.97 19.04
CA SER A 50 -14.48 -4.87 19.24
C SER A 50 -15.10 -6.06 19.97
N THR A 51 -14.59 -7.27 19.73
CA THR A 51 -15.10 -8.51 20.34
C THR A 51 -14.30 -8.94 21.57
N GLY A 52 -13.12 -8.37 21.78
CA GLY A 52 -12.17 -8.81 22.82
C GLY A 52 -11.58 -10.19 22.55
N ASP A 53 -11.64 -10.66 21.31
CA ASP A 53 -11.26 -12.00 20.89
C ASP A 53 -10.16 -11.90 19.83
N CYS A 54 -8.93 -12.08 20.31
CA CYS A 54 -7.69 -11.99 19.55
C CYS A 54 -7.29 -13.33 18.90
N ASP A 55 -7.85 -14.44 19.39
CA ASP A 55 -7.35 -15.79 19.10
C ASP A 55 -8.30 -16.60 18.21
N ASN A 56 -9.58 -16.20 18.13
CA ASN A 56 -10.58 -16.89 17.32
C ASN A 56 -11.17 -15.89 16.32
N GLY A 57 -11.39 -16.31 15.08
CA GLY A 57 -11.97 -15.46 14.04
C GLY A 57 -11.43 -15.81 12.68
N GLU A 58 -12.32 -15.82 11.70
CA GLU A 58 -11.94 -15.85 10.29
C GLU A 58 -11.21 -14.54 9.92
N ASP A 59 -10.58 -14.46 8.74
CA ASP A 59 -9.95 -13.23 8.23
C ASP A 59 -11.01 -12.14 7.93
N GLU A 60 -11.59 -11.56 8.97
CA GLU A 60 -12.63 -10.53 8.90
C GLU A 60 -12.00 -9.14 8.77
N TRP A 61 -11.45 -8.85 7.58
CA TRP A 61 -10.75 -7.58 7.30
C TRP A 61 -11.62 -6.53 6.60
N GLY A 62 -12.93 -6.76 6.49
CA GLY A 62 -13.81 -5.95 5.64
C GLY A 62 -13.81 -4.46 5.99
N GLN A 63 -13.71 -4.13 7.28
CA GLN A 63 -13.68 -2.74 7.73
C GLN A 63 -12.35 -2.06 7.40
N GLU A 64 -11.23 -2.71 7.68
CA GLU A 64 -9.90 -2.19 7.41
C GLU A 64 -9.60 -2.08 5.90
N ILE A 65 -10.12 -3.02 5.10
CA ILE A 65 -10.10 -2.93 3.63
C ILE A 65 -10.83 -1.67 3.18
N CYS A 66 -12.07 -1.46 3.63
CA CYS A 66 -12.88 -0.29 3.26
C CYS A 66 -12.18 1.03 3.64
N LEU A 67 -11.62 1.11 4.85
CA LEU A 67 -10.86 2.28 5.30
C LEU A 67 -9.59 2.52 4.47
N THR A 68 -8.88 1.45 4.11
CA THR A 68 -7.67 1.53 3.27
C THR A 68 -8.01 1.99 1.86
N GLU A 69 -9.10 1.50 1.27
CA GLU A 69 -9.59 1.96 -0.03
C GLU A 69 -9.96 3.45 0.00
N GLN A 70 -10.66 3.89 1.05
CA GLN A 70 -10.99 5.31 1.24
C GLN A 70 -9.72 6.17 1.36
N ALA A 71 -8.71 5.71 2.10
CA ALA A 71 -7.42 6.40 2.20
C ALA A 71 -6.74 6.52 0.84
N ILE A 72 -6.70 5.45 0.05
CA ILE A 72 -6.15 5.47 -1.32
C ILE A 72 -6.93 6.45 -2.21
N GLN A 73 -8.26 6.45 -2.15
CA GLN A 73 -9.09 7.38 -2.91
C GLN A 73 -8.84 8.83 -2.49
N ALA A 74 -8.68 9.11 -1.21
CA ALA A 74 -8.36 10.45 -0.70
C ALA A 74 -6.98 10.91 -1.18
N ILE A 75 -5.96 10.05 -1.07
CA ILE A 75 -4.59 10.32 -1.55
C ILE A 75 -4.58 10.63 -3.05
N ASN A 76 -5.34 9.87 -3.85
CA ASN A 76 -5.42 10.08 -5.30
C ASN A 76 -6.11 11.39 -5.71
N LYS A 77 -6.92 12.00 -4.82
CA LYS A 77 -7.59 13.28 -5.05
C LYS A 77 -6.75 14.49 -4.64
N LEU A 78 -5.61 14.29 -3.97
CA LEU A 78 -4.74 15.40 -3.54
C LEU A 78 -4.17 16.16 -4.75
N ASN A 79 -4.14 17.48 -4.62
CA ASN A 79 -3.50 18.38 -5.58
C ASN A 79 -2.64 19.42 -4.81
N PRO A 80 -1.31 19.51 -5.02
CA PRO A 80 -0.50 18.69 -5.94
C PRO A 80 -0.61 17.19 -5.65
N LYS A 81 -0.22 16.32 -6.58
CA LYS A 81 -0.25 14.86 -6.36
C LYS A 81 1.04 14.44 -5.62
N PRO A 82 0.99 13.59 -4.58
CA PRO A 82 2.21 13.15 -3.91
C PRO A 82 3.08 12.35 -4.88
N ARG A 83 4.40 12.49 -4.74
CA ARG A 83 5.36 11.83 -5.63
C ARG A 83 5.25 10.30 -5.53
N PHE A 84 5.05 9.81 -4.32
CA PHE A 84 4.85 8.41 -3.99
C PHE A 84 4.18 8.28 -2.61
N PHE A 85 3.70 7.08 -2.31
CA PHE A 85 3.18 6.67 -1.01
C PHE A 85 4.01 5.50 -0.49
N VAL A 86 4.54 5.62 0.73
CA VAL A 86 5.29 4.57 1.41
C VAL A 86 4.40 3.98 2.49
N LEU A 87 4.29 2.66 2.54
CA LEU A 87 3.61 1.94 3.62
C LEU A 87 4.64 1.21 4.48
N CYS A 88 4.81 1.62 5.73
CA CYS A 88 5.97 1.27 6.55
C CYS A 88 5.85 -0.01 7.40
N GLY A 89 4.72 -0.70 7.46
CA GLY A 89 4.63 -1.95 8.23
C GLY A 89 3.25 -2.22 8.81
N ASP A 90 3.19 -3.26 9.65
CA ASP A 90 2.04 -3.65 10.47
C ASP A 90 0.73 -3.73 9.69
N ARG A 91 0.80 -4.47 8.58
CA ARG A 91 -0.31 -4.57 7.63
C ARG A 91 -1.45 -5.45 8.11
N ILE A 92 -1.12 -6.50 8.85
CA ILE A 92 -2.07 -7.51 9.31
C ILE A 92 -1.88 -7.63 10.82
N HIS A 93 -2.98 -7.63 11.55
CA HIS A 93 -3.05 -7.97 12.96
C HIS A 93 -3.17 -9.50 13.08
N ALA A 94 -2.05 -10.19 12.83
CA ALA A 94 -1.90 -11.61 13.08
C ALA A 94 -0.97 -11.81 14.28
N MET A 95 -1.31 -12.75 15.16
CA MET A 95 -0.34 -13.24 16.14
C MET A 95 0.82 -13.92 15.37
N PRO A 96 2.09 -13.71 15.78
CA PRO A 96 3.16 -14.55 15.28
C PRO A 96 2.83 -16.00 15.66
N GLY A 97 2.74 -16.87 14.65
CA GLY A 97 2.46 -18.30 14.82
C GLY A 97 3.52 -19.04 15.63
#